data_AF-A0A3M7KIR3-F1
#
_entry.id   AF-A0A3M7KIR3-F1
#
_cell.length_a   1.000
_cell.length_b   1.000
_cell.length_c   1.000
_cell.angle_alpha   90.00
_cell.angle_beta   90.00
_cell.angle_gamma   90.00
#
_symmetry.space_group_name_H-M   'P 1'
#
loop_
_entity.id
_entity.type
_entity.pdbx_description
1 polymer ?
#
loop_
_entity_poly.entity_id
_entity_poly.type
_entity_poly.pdbx_seq_one_letter_code
_entity_poly.pdbx_strand_id
1 'polypeptide(L)'
;MYLPEEVRDETITILKKKLQGRRESLQTIADSYFKIVNKYATIRGTDKDDYFEIERLPNGITSVKVFRIIKGEKGTLFFERLYKPNETKEIWIFGLDDDDYFEVKGIASSKIRLRLSGGQNVDTYNIVNGSKTDVYDYKSKTSKIESKKGTFQFRDYYFTNIYDYKKIKYNSRAIVPEIGFNPDDGFKFGVGGLFLRNGFEGENFVSKHKLSAFFFFATNGFDLDYFGEFADVFKNVNLGIHSNFTSPNYTINFFGYGNSTVDLSVDPNPGEEEKDLDYNRVRKSSFLISPLLIRIGEYSSKLSFGVN
;
A
#
# COMPACT_ATOMS: atom_id res chain seq x y z
N MET A 1 3.13 47.38 3.38
CA MET A 1 3.97 46.69 4.37
C MET A 1 5.15 47.59 4.66
N TYR A 2 5.12 48.31 5.80
CA TYR A 2 6.22 49.18 6.23
C TYR A 2 7.19 48.33 7.03
N LEU A 3 8.26 47.88 6.38
CA LEU A 3 9.38 47.20 7.04
C LEU A 3 10.48 48.24 7.33
N PRO A 4 11.29 48.08 8.39
CA PRO A 4 12.44 48.97 8.68
C PRO A 4 13.39 49.07 7.48
N GLU A 5 14.10 50.20 7.30
CA GLU A 5 14.99 50.40 6.14
C GLU A 5 16.13 49.38 6.09
N GLU A 6 16.61 48.98 7.26
CA GLU A 6 17.73 48.05 7.47
C GLU A 6 17.47 46.66 6.87
N VAL A 7 16.20 46.30 6.65
CA VAL A 7 15.79 45.01 6.07
C VAL A 7 15.28 45.13 4.64
N ARG A 8 15.24 46.34 4.03
CA ARG A 8 14.78 46.59 2.65
C ARG A 8 15.83 46.29 1.59
N ASP A 9 16.44 45.13 1.70
CA ASP A 9 17.40 44.60 0.74
C ASP A 9 16.72 43.74 -0.35
N GLU A 10 17.53 43.09 -1.18
CA GLU A 10 17.08 42.18 -2.25
C GLU A 10 16.25 41.00 -1.70
N THR A 11 16.45 40.61 -0.44
CA THR A 11 15.72 39.53 0.24
C THR A 11 14.23 39.84 0.30
N ILE A 12 13.84 41.08 0.60
CA ILE A 12 12.42 41.48 0.64
C ILE A 12 11.77 41.38 -0.75
N THR A 13 12.49 41.74 -1.80
CA THR A 13 11.97 41.67 -3.18
C THR A 13 11.73 40.21 -3.57
N ILE A 14 12.68 39.32 -3.27
CA ILE A 14 12.54 37.87 -3.47
C ILE A 14 11.37 37.32 -2.65
N LEU A 15 11.25 37.71 -1.38
CA LEU A 15 10.17 37.26 -0.50
C LEU A 15 8.80 37.69 -1.02
N LYS A 16 8.64 38.96 -1.43
CA LYS A 16 7.39 39.46 -2.03
C LYS A 16 7.01 38.65 -3.27
N LYS A 17 7.96 38.40 -4.17
CA LYS A 17 7.74 37.60 -5.38
C LYS A 17 7.31 36.17 -5.04
N LYS A 18 7.98 35.53 -4.06
CA LYS A 18 7.60 34.20 -3.56
C LYS A 18 6.20 34.18 -2.94
N LEU A 19 5.84 35.18 -2.15
CA LEU A 19 4.51 35.27 -1.51
C LEU A 19 3.40 35.53 -2.53
N GLN A 20 3.64 36.38 -3.53
CA GLN A 20 2.70 36.62 -4.63
C GLN A 20 2.46 35.34 -5.42
N GLY A 21 3.52 34.63 -5.82
CA GLY A 21 3.39 33.35 -6.53
C GLY A 21 2.69 32.27 -5.70
N ARG A 22 2.93 32.21 -4.38
CA ARG A 22 2.20 31.31 -3.46
C ARG A 22 0.71 31.64 -3.39
N ARG A 23 0.37 32.93 -3.32
CA ARG A 23 -1.03 33.40 -3.30
C ARG A 23 -1.75 33.04 -4.60
N GLU A 24 -1.09 33.23 -5.75
CA GLU A 24 -1.63 32.84 -7.06
C GLU A 24 -1.87 31.33 -7.16
N SER A 25 -0.99 30.53 -6.54
CA SER A 25 -1.08 29.06 -6.53
C SER A 25 -2.04 28.50 -5.46
N LEU A 26 -2.61 29.35 -4.60
CA LEU A 26 -3.31 28.92 -3.38
C LEU A 26 -4.54 28.05 -3.69
N GLN A 27 -5.31 28.41 -4.73
CA GLN A 27 -6.46 27.60 -5.16
C GLN A 27 -6.03 26.21 -5.61
N THR A 28 -5.00 26.11 -6.45
CA THR A 28 -4.49 24.83 -6.96
C THR A 28 -3.98 23.93 -5.83
N ILE A 29 -3.30 24.51 -4.85
CA ILE A 29 -2.84 23.78 -3.66
C ILE A 29 -4.04 23.31 -2.83
N ALA A 30 -5.01 24.20 -2.58
CA ALA A 30 -6.22 23.87 -1.82
C ALA A 30 -7.03 22.74 -2.48
N ASP A 31 -7.24 22.81 -3.80
CA ASP A 31 -7.95 21.77 -4.57
C ASP A 31 -7.20 20.44 -4.54
N SER A 32 -5.87 20.47 -4.62
CA SER A 32 -5.05 19.26 -4.57
C SER A 32 -5.10 18.64 -3.18
N TYR A 33 -4.98 19.46 -2.14
CA TYR A 33 -5.10 19.02 -0.74
C TYR A 33 -6.49 18.45 -0.46
N PHE A 34 -7.55 19.12 -0.93
CA PHE A 34 -8.93 18.65 -0.83
C PHE A 34 -9.10 17.27 -1.46
N LYS A 35 -8.57 17.06 -2.67
CA LYS A 35 -8.64 15.75 -3.36
C LYS A 35 -7.92 14.65 -2.58
N ILE A 36 -6.79 14.96 -1.95
CA ILE A 36 -6.01 13.99 -1.17
C ILE A 36 -6.77 13.60 0.10
N VAL A 37 -7.18 14.59 0.90
CA VAL A 37 -7.83 14.39 2.20
C VAL A 37 -9.21 13.74 2.05
N ASN A 38 -9.97 14.09 1.00
CA ASN A 38 -11.32 13.55 0.84
C ASN A 38 -11.38 12.22 0.11
N LYS A 39 -10.28 11.74 -0.48
CA LYS A 39 -10.23 10.42 -1.10
C LYS A 39 -10.39 9.31 -0.08
N TYR A 40 -9.78 9.47 1.10
CA TYR A 40 -9.87 8.57 2.25
C TYR A 40 -10.32 9.39 3.46
N ALA A 41 -11.61 9.43 3.71
CA ALA A 41 -12.16 10.22 4.80
C ALA A 41 -11.99 9.47 6.12
N THR A 42 -11.49 10.17 7.14
CA THR A 42 -11.40 9.63 8.50
C THR A 42 -12.33 10.42 9.42
N ILE A 43 -13.16 9.70 10.15
CA ILE A 43 -14.12 10.21 11.12
C ILE A 43 -13.78 9.55 12.44
N ARG A 44 -13.66 10.36 13.48
CA ARG A 44 -13.47 9.89 14.84
C ARG A 44 -14.70 10.27 15.66
N GLY A 45 -15.09 9.37 16.56
CA GLY A 45 -15.86 9.73 17.72
C GLY A 45 -15.00 10.49 18.71
N THR A 46 -15.26 10.22 19.96
CA THR A 46 -14.68 10.88 21.11
C THR A 46 -14.57 9.85 22.23
N ASP A 47 -13.90 10.19 23.33
CA ASP A 47 -13.65 9.21 24.40
C ASP A 47 -14.87 8.99 25.32
N LYS A 48 -16.11 9.05 24.80
CA LYS A 48 -17.32 8.60 25.50
C LYS A 48 -18.27 7.91 24.53
N ASP A 49 -19.41 7.40 25.02
CA ASP A 49 -20.48 6.81 24.21
C ASP A 49 -20.91 7.68 23.00
N ASP A 50 -20.66 7.20 21.78
CA ASP A 50 -21.07 7.82 20.52
C ASP A 50 -22.02 6.94 19.70
N TYR A 51 -22.95 7.60 19.01
CA TYR A 51 -23.88 6.99 18.07
C TYR A 51 -23.50 7.38 16.64
N PHE A 52 -23.01 6.42 15.88
CA PHE A 52 -22.68 6.56 14.46
C PHE A 52 -23.86 6.13 13.60
N GLU A 53 -24.50 7.08 12.94
CA GLU A 53 -25.57 6.84 11.98
C GLU A 53 -25.02 6.96 10.56
N ILE A 54 -24.96 5.83 9.85
CA ILE A 54 -24.50 5.77 8.46
C ILE A 54 -25.65 5.34 7.56
N GLU A 55 -25.99 6.17 6.58
CA GLU A 55 -27.04 5.87 5.61
C GLU A 55 -26.49 5.75 4.20
N ARG A 56 -26.77 4.60 3.56
CA ARG A 56 -26.48 4.35 2.13
C ARG A 56 -27.62 4.89 1.29
N LEU A 57 -27.36 6.03 0.65
CA LEU A 57 -28.30 6.77 -0.18
C LEU A 57 -28.18 6.36 -1.67
N PRO A 58 -29.18 6.70 -2.50
CA PRO A 58 -29.10 6.51 -3.94
C PRO A 58 -27.84 7.13 -4.58
N ASN A 59 -27.49 6.67 -5.78
CA ASN A 59 -26.28 7.08 -6.52
C ASN A 59 -24.95 6.74 -5.83
N GLY A 60 -24.97 5.85 -4.83
CA GLY A 60 -23.81 5.42 -4.06
C GLY A 60 -23.30 6.45 -3.06
N ILE A 61 -24.10 7.49 -2.77
CA ILE A 61 -23.80 8.50 -1.76
C ILE A 61 -23.90 7.85 -0.37
N THR A 62 -23.05 8.29 0.56
CA THR A 62 -23.10 7.84 1.96
C THR A 62 -23.22 9.06 2.87
N SER A 63 -24.27 9.11 3.68
CA SER A 63 -24.42 10.08 4.77
C SER A 63 -23.81 9.50 6.04
N VAL A 64 -23.04 10.30 6.77
CA VAL A 64 -22.54 9.94 8.10
C VAL A 64 -22.90 11.04 9.07
N LYS A 65 -23.56 10.68 10.17
CA LYS A 65 -23.85 11.55 11.30
C LYS A 65 -23.32 10.91 12.58
N VAL A 66 -22.78 11.72 13.47
CA VAL A 66 -22.25 11.26 14.77
C VAL A 66 -22.88 12.09 15.88
N PHE A 67 -23.45 11.40 16.85
CA PHE A 67 -24.15 11.99 17.99
C PHE A 67 -23.51 11.51 19.29
N ARG A 68 -23.57 12.32 20.34
CA ARG A 68 -23.33 11.82 21.69
C ARG A 68 -24.46 10.93 22.15
N ILE A 69 -24.14 9.85 22.87
CA ILE A 69 -25.12 9.16 23.70
C ILE A 69 -25.09 9.81 25.08
N ILE A 70 -26.25 10.22 25.59
CA ILE A 70 -26.38 10.89 26.88
C ILE A 70 -27.47 10.16 27.64
N LYS A 71 -27.11 9.54 28.78
CA LYS A 71 -28.03 8.74 29.61
C LYS A 71 -28.72 7.61 28.82
N GLY A 72 -27.99 6.98 27.89
CA GLY A 72 -28.51 5.88 27.06
C GLY A 72 -29.38 6.31 25.87
N GLU A 73 -29.57 7.61 25.66
CA GLU A 73 -30.36 8.13 24.53
C GLU A 73 -29.47 8.91 23.54
N LYS A 74 -29.91 8.93 22.28
CA LYS A 74 -29.26 9.70 21.20
C LYS A 74 -29.40 11.20 21.49
N GLY A 75 -28.29 11.81 21.87
CA GLY A 75 -28.17 13.20 22.27
C GLY A 75 -27.71 14.12 21.13
N THR A 76 -26.65 14.90 21.39
CA THR A 76 -26.25 16.03 20.54
C THR A 76 -25.50 15.57 19.29
N LEU A 77 -25.93 16.04 18.12
CA LEU A 77 -25.21 15.90 16.85
C LEU A 77 -23.96 16.79 16.86
N PHE A 78 -22.78 16.22 16.60
CA PHE A 78 -21.54 17.00 16.52
C PHE A 78 -20.78 16.82 15.21
N PHE A 79 -21.17 15.86 14.38
CA PHE A 79 -20.60 15.68 13.05
C PHE A 79 -21.68 15.24 12.06
N GLU A 80 -21.74 15.88 10.90
CA GLU A 80 -22.59 15.48 9.78
C GLU A 80 -21.87 15.72 8.46
N ARG A 81 -21.86 14.71 7.59
CA ARG A 81 -21.28 14.85 6.25
C ARG A 81 -21.87 13.89 5.23
N LEU A 82 -22.05 14.39 4.01
CA LEU A 82 -22.37 13.61 2.82
C LEU A 82 -21.12 13.34 1.99
N TYR A 83 -20.91 12.07 1.65
CA TYR A 83 -19.78 11.60 0.85
C TYR A 83 -20.25 11.09 -0.51
N LYS A 84 -19.62 11.60 -1.57
CA LYS A 84 -19.94 11.25 -2.95
C LYS A 84 -18.86 10.32 -3.54
N PRO A 85 -19.23 9.29 -4.32
CA PRO A 85 -18.27 8.34 -4.90
C PRO A 85 -17.21 8.90 -5.84
N ASN A 86 -17.47 10.07 -6.44
CA ASN A 86 -16.52 10.77 -7.30
C ASN A 86 -15.36 11.38 -6.49
N GLU A 87 -15.63 11.81 -5.26
CA GLU A 87 -14.68 12.48 -4.36
C GLU A 87 -14.04 11.49 -3.38
N THR A 88 -14.85 10.63 -2.76
CA THR A 88 -14.43 9.73 -1.69
C THR A 88 -14.49 8.28 -2.15
N LYS A 89 -13.44 7.51 -1.85
CA LYS A 89 -13.35 6.08 -2.17
C LYS A 89 -13.55 5.20 -0.95
N GLU A 90 -13.17 5.71 0.21
CA GLU A 90 -13.21 4.98 1.48
C GLU A 90 -13.49 5.94 2.64
N ILE A 91 -14.28 5.48 3.61
CA ILE A 91 -14.56 6.17 4.87
C ILE A 91 -14.10 5.25 6.00
N TRP A 92 -13.30 5.76 6.91
CA TRP A 92 -12.87 5.11 8.13
C TRP A 92 -13.54 5.79 9.31
N ILE A 93 -14.27 5.03 10.11
CA ILE A 93 -14.94 5.50 11.32
C ILE A 93 -14.30 4.78 12.50
N PHE A 94 -13.83 5.56 13.45
CA PHE A 94 -13.26 5.07 14.71
C PHE A 94 -14.15 5.54 15.86
N GLY A 95 -14.65 4.60 16.66
CA GLY A 95 -15.41 4.86 17.87
C GLY A 95 -14.56 5.52 18.96
N LEU A 96 -13.35 4.96 19.16
CA LEU A 96 -12.34 5.33 20.15
C LEU A 96 -12.50 4.58 21.47
N ASP A 97 -13.07 5.20 22.49
CA ASP A 97 -13.26 4.66 23.84
C ASP A 97 -14.76 4.68 24.20
N ASP A 98 -15.09 4.08 25.35
CA ASP A 98 -16.45 3.75 25.82
C ASP A 98 -17.30 2.93 24.83
N ASP A 99 -18.61 2.78 25.12
CA ASP A 99 -19.48 1.85 24.43
C ASP A 99 -20.20 2.56 23.26
N ASP A 100 -19.75 2.32 22.03
CA ASP A 100 -20.28 2.98 20.85
C ASP A 100 -21.38 2.17 20.15
N TYR A 101 -22.28 2.88 19.47
CA TYR A 101 -23.33 2.28 18.66
C TYR A 101 -23.16 2.63 17.17
N PHE A 102 -22.97 1.62 16.34
CA PHE A 102 -22.83 1.75 14.89
C PHE A 102 -24.09 1.26 14.15
N GLU A 103 -24.82 2.20 13.54
CA GLU A 103 -25.96 1.91 12.67
C GLU A 103 -25.58 2.10 11.21
N VAL A 104 -25.73 1.06 10.38
CA VAL A 104 -25.59 1.19 8.91
C VAL A 104 -26.89 0.78 8.23
N LYS A 105 -27.59 1.76 7.66
CA LYS A 105 -28.93 1.62 7.07
C LYS A 105 -29.00 2.10 5.63
N GLY A 106 -30.21 2.10 5.07
CA GLY A 106 -30.52 2.39 3.67
C GLY A 106 -30.53 1.14 2.80
N ILE A 107 -31.16 1.22 1.63
CA ILE A 107 -31.33 0.08 0.71
C ILE A 107 -30.39 0.13 -0.51
N ALA A 108 -29.75 1.28 -0.74
CA ALA A 108 -28.91 1.46 -1.90
C ALA A 108 -27.56 0.73 -1.75
N SER A 109 -27.01 0.26 -2.87
CA SER A 109 -25.62 -0.23 -2.91
C SER A 109 -24.64 0.95 -2.89
N SER A 110 -23.49 0.75 -2.26
CA SER A 110 -22.47 1.80 -2.15
C SER A 110 -21.24 1.52 -3.02
N LYS A 111 -20.72 2.59 -3.63
CA LYS A 111 -19.41 2.56 -4.30
C LYS A 111 -18.28 2.86 -3.31
N ILE A 112 -18.58 3.54 -2.20
CA ILE A 112 -17.66 3.96 -1.15
C ILE A 112 -17.50 2.84 -0.12
N ARG A 113 -16.27 2.36 0.07
CA ARG A 113 -15.98 1.37 1.12
C ARG A 113 -16.06 2.03 2.49
N LEU A 114 -16.70 1.36 3.44
CA LEU A 114 -16.82 1.81 4.83
C LEU A 114 -16.05 0.86 5.71
N ARG A 115 -15.25 1.42 6.61
CA ARG A 115 -14.54 0.67 7.65
C ARG A 115 -14.95 1.21 9.01
N LEU A 116 -15.47 0.33 9.84
CA LEU A 116 -15.86 0.65 11.21
C LEU A 116 -14.85 0.00 12.14
N SER A 117 -14.35 0.75 13.10
CA SER A 117 -13.48 0.28 14.17
C SER A 117 -14.11 0.71 15.47
N GLY A 118 -14.51 -0.27 16.30
CA GLY A 118 -15.13 -0.04 17.60
C GLY A 118 -14.21 0.73 18.53
N GLY A 119 -13.14 0.09 18.97
CA GLY A 119 -12.17 0.74 19.83
C GLY A 119 -11.70 -0.22 20.89
N GLN A 120 -11.52 0.26 22.12
CA GLN A 120 -11.10 -0.58 23.23
C GLN A 120 -12.25 -1.08 24.11
N ASN A 121 -13.52 -0.83 23.83
CA ASN A 121 -14.60 -1.26 24.74
C ASN A 121 -15.62 -2.15 24.03
N VAL A 122 -16.85 -2.21 24.56
CA VAL A 122 -17.87 -3.15 24.09
C VAL A 122 -18.88 -2.38 23.24
N ASP A 123 -18.74 -2.54 21.93
CA ASP A 123 -19.54 -1.79 20.98
C ASP A 123 -20.80 -2.55 20.56
N THR A 124 -21.75 -1.83 19.97
CA THR A 124 -22.94 -2.41 19.35
C THR A 124 -22.97 -2.13 17.85
N TYR A 125 -23.14 -3.19 17.05
CA TYR A 125 -23.20 -3.11 15.60
C TYR A 125 -24.58 -3.52 15.08
N ASN A 126 -25.27 -2.57 14.47
CA ASN A 126 -26.52 -2.79 13.74
C ASN A 126 -26.33 -2.49 12.24
N ILE A 127 -25.77 -3.47 11.53
CA ILE A 127 -25.41 -3.33 10.11
C ILE A 127 -26.50 -3.95 9.24
N VAL A 128 -27.54 -3.18 8.96
CA VAL A 128 -28.68 -3.57 8.11
C VAL A 128 -28.33 -3.50 6.62
N ASN A 129 -27.35 -2.67 6.24
CA ASN A 129 -26.77 -2.62 4.90
C ASN A 129 -25.24 -2.81 4.92
N GLY A 130 -24.81 -4.01 4.57
CA GLY A 130 -23.40 -4.40 4.53
C GLY A 130 -22.65 -4.04 3.25
N SER A 131 -23.23 -3.25 2.34
CA SER A 131 -22.61 -2.96 1.03
C SER A 131 -21.26 -2.28 1.20
N LYS A 132 -20.17 -3.00 0.86
CA LYS A 132 -18.77 -2.60 1.05
C LYS A 132 -18.47 -2.11 2.48
N THR A 133 -19.06 -2.75 3.48
CA THR A 133 -18.84 -2.44 4.89
C THR A 133 -17.97 -3.52 5.52
N ASP A 134 -16.82 -3.11 6.05
CA ASP A 134 -15.89 -3.93 6.83
C ASP A 134 -15.93 -3.45 8.29
N VAL A 135 -16.13 -4.37 9.24
CA VAL A 135 -16.19 -4.06 10.68
C VAL A 135 -14.99 -4.72 11.38
N TYR A 136 -14.28 -3.93 12.17
CA TYR A 136 -13.08 -4.29 12.92
C TYR A 136 -13.33 -4.08 14.41
N ASP A 137 -12.97 -5.07 15.20
CA ASP A 137 -13.08 -5.02 16.65
C ASP A 137 -12.16 -6.07 17.29
N TYR A 138 -11.94 -5.98 18.60
CA TYR A 138 -11.25 -6.99 19.38
C TYR A 138 -12.07 -8.28 19.43
N LYS A 139 -11.41 -9.42 19.22
CA LYS A 139 -12.06 -10.74 19.35
C LYS A 139 -12.27 -11.09 20.81
N SER A 140 -11.39 -10.62 21.68
CA SER A 140 -11.40 -10.82 23.13
C SER A 140 -12.49 -10.01 23.85
N LYS A 141 -13.10 -9.02 23.18
CA LYS A 141 -14.18 -8.19 23.73
C LYS A 141 -15.49 -8.56 23.05
N THR A 142 -16.51 -8.86 23.84
CA THR A 142 -17.77 -9.42 23.32
C THR A 142 -18.74 -8.29 22.94
N SER A 143 -18.44 -7.60 21.85
CA SER A 143 -19.32 -6.59 21.25
C SER A 143 -20.65 -7.20 20.80
N LYS A 144 -21.73 -6.43 20.93
CA LYS A 144 -23.08 -6.86 20.57
C LYS A 144 -23.31 -6.70 19.06
N ILE A 145 -23.80 -7.74 18.40
CA ILE A 145 -24.16 -7.68 16.97
C ILE A 145 -25.67 -7.86 16.85
N GLU A 146 -26.37 -6.77 16.55
CA GLU A 146 -27.82 -6.78 16.32
C GLU A 146 -28.16 -7.19 14.88
N SER A 147 -27.35 -6.75 13.91
CA SER A 147 -27.46 -7.16 12.51
C SER A 147 -26.09 -7.34 11.88
N LYS A 148 -25.92 -8.45 11.15
CA LYS A 148 -24.63 -8.93 10.65
C LYS A 148 -24.56 -8.99 9.12
N LYS A 149 -24.85 -7.88 8.43
CA LYS A 149 -24.53 -7.78 6.99
C LYS A 149 -23.17 -7.11 6.78
N GLY A 150 -22.43 -7.55 5.77
CA GLY A 150 -21.06 -7.07 5.52
C GLY A 150 -20.01 -8.03 6.05
N THR A 151 -18.77 -7.57 6.15
CA THR A 151 -17.63 -8.41 6.54
C THR A 151 -17.15 -8.02 7.94
N PHE A 152 -17.22 -8.96 8.88
CA PHE A 152 -16.76 -8.75 10.26
C PHE A 152 -15.39 -9.42 10.45
N GLN A 153 -14.41 -8.65 10.89
CA GLN A 153 -13.01 -9.05 11.01
C GLN A 153 -12.52 -8.84 12.45
N PHE A 154 -13.09 -9.59 13.38
CA PHE A 154 -12.71 -9.49 14.79
C PHE A 154 -11.38 -10.19 15.05
N ARG A 155 -10.38 -9.42 15.47
CA ARG A 155 -9.01 -9.87 15.73
C ARG A 155 -8.42 -9.04 16.87
N ASP A 156 -7.67 -9.69 17.75
CA ASP A 156 -6.93 -9.00 18.81
C ASP A 156 -5.64 -8.40 18.23
N TYR A 157 -5.79 -7.41 17.36
CA TYR A 157 -4.69 -6.75 16.66
C TYR A 157 -4.75 -5.23 16.87
N TYR A 158 -3.73 -4.72 17.55
CA TYR A 158 -3.67 -3.34 18.03
C TYR A 158 -3.80 -2.31 16.90
N PHE A 159 -3.06 -2.47 15.80
CA PHE A 159 -2.97 -1.47 14.72
C PHE A 159 -4.23 -1.30 13.87
N THR A 160 -5.18 -2.24 13.92
CA THR A 160 -6.46 -2.14 13.20
C THR A 160 -7.55 -1.50 14.01
N ASN A 161 -7.47 -1.59 15.34
CA ASN A 161 -8.53 -1.14 16.25
C ASN A 161 -8.26 0.24 16.86
N ILE A 162 -7.17 0.90 16.44
CA ILE A 162 -6.73 2.18 17.02
C ILE A 162 -6.66 3.26 15.96
N TYR A 163 -7.12 4.45 16.36
CA TYR A 163 -7.01 5.66 15.59
C TYR A 163 -5.57 6.19 15.59
N ASP A 164 -4.99 6.32 14.39
CA ASP A 164 -3.70 6.98 14.18
C ASP A 164 -3.89 8.17 13.23
N TYR A 165 -3.73 9.38 13.76
CA TYR A 165 -3.90 10.62 13.01
C TYR A 165 -2.80 10.85 11.95
N LYS A 166 -1.65 10.16 12.06
CA LYS A 166 -0.56 10.22 11.08
C LYS A 166 -0.75 9.22 9.95
N LYS A 167 -1.71 8.30 10.08
CA LYS A 167 -1.98 7.23 9.13
C LYS A 167 -2.63 7.80 7.87
N ILE A 168 -1.81 8.08 6.88
CA ILE A 168 -2.26 8.46 5.54
C ILE A 168 -2.17 7.22 4.65
N LYS A 169 -3.30 6.77 4.09
CA LYS A 169 -3.28 5.73 3.05
C LYS A 169 -2.80 6.32 1.73
N TYR A 170 -1.55 6.04 1.38
CA TYR A 170 -1.01 6.33 0.05
C TYR A 170 -0.60 5.03 -0.65
N ASN A 171 -0.77 4.99 -1.97
CA ASN A 171 -0.19 3.94 -2.80
C ASN A 171 1.05 4.53 -3.46
N SER A 172 2.14 3.78 -3.50
CA SER A 172 3.39 4.22 -4.12
C SER A 172 3.63 3.51 -5.43
N ARG A 173 4.15 4.24 -6.41
CA ARG A 173 4.59 3.69 -7.69
C ARG A 173 5.93 4.32 -8.02
N ALA A 174 6.92 3.49 -8.32
CA ALA A 174 8.22 3.92 -8.80
C ALA A 174 8.53 3.14 -10.08
N ILE A 175 8.99 3.86 -11.10
CA ILE A 175 9.51 3.28 -12.34
C ILE A 175 10.88 3.90 -12.53
N VAL A 176 11.89 3.05 -12.67
CA VAL A 176 13.30 3.46 -12.68
C VAL A 176 13.95 2.86 -13.93
N PRO A 177 14.55 3.69 -14.82
CA PRO A 177 15.41 3.16 -15.87
C PRO A 177 16.69 2.62 -15.25
N GLU A 178 17.17 1.48 -15.73
CA GLU A 178 18.35 0.80 -15.23
C GLU A 178 19.36 0.65 -16.37
N ILE A 179 20.61 1.05 -16.15
CA ILE A 179 21.70 0.91 -17.10
C ILE A 179 22.86 0.26 -16.36
N GLY A 180 23.52 -0.69 -17.00
CA GLY A 180 24.68 -1.35 -16.44
C GLY A 180 25.65 -1.85 -17.49
N PHE A 181 26.85 -2.16 -17.05
CA PHE A 181 27.86 -2.84 -17.85
C PHE A 181 28.58 -3.85 -16.97
N ASN A 182 28.79 -5.06 -17.50
CA ASN A 182 29.63 -6.09 -16.89
C ASN A 182 30.44 -6.78 -18.00
N PRO A 183 31.73 -7.12 -17.84
CA PRO A 183 32.50 -7.85 -18.85
C PRO A 183 31.81 -9.11 -19.41
N ASP A 184 31.03 -9.81 -18.58
CA ASP A 184 30.35 -11.05 -18.98
C ASP A 184 29.12 -10.82 -19.87
N ASP A 185 28.36 -9.76 -19.61
CA ASP A 185 27.05 -9.49 -20.24
C ASP A 185 27.11 -8.31 -21.25
N GLY A 186 28.25 -7.62 -21.29
CA GLY A 186 28.44 -6.33 -21.93
C GLY A 186 27.53 -5.24 -21.35
N PHE A 187 27.12 -4.32 -22.22
CA PHE A 187 26.17 -3.27 -21.87
C PHE A 187 24.77 -3.85 -21.73
N LYS A 188 24.02 -3.40 -20.71
CA LYS A 188 22.61 -3.74 -20.50
C LYS A 188 21.79 -2.50 -20.21
N PHE A 189 20.57 -2.51 -20.72
CA PHE A 189 19.54 -1.51 -20.44
C PHE A 189 18.29 -2.22 -19.92
N GLY A 190 17.62 -1.62 -18.95
CA GLY A 190 16.41 -2.16 -18.41
C GLY A 190 15.50 -1.13 -17.77
N VAL A 191 14.38 -1.62 -17.28
CA VAL A 191 13.41 -0.84 -16.51
C VAL A 191 12.94 -1.65 -15.32
N GLY A 192 13.03 -1.06 -14.14
CA GLY A 192 12.49 -1.56 -12.90
C GLY A 192 11.18 -0.87 -12.55
N GLY A 193 10.23 -1.62 -11.99
CA GLY A 193 8.94 -1.12 -11.52
C GLY A 193 8.59 -1.64 -10.14
N LEU A 194 8.25 -0.73 -9.21
CA LEU A 194 7.73 -1.04 -7.89
C LEU A 194 6.34 -0.43 -7.72
N PHE A 195 5.33 -1.28 -7.50
CA PHE A 195 3.95 -0.85 -7.28
C PHE A 195 3.48 -1.36 -5.92
N LEU A 196 3.27 -0.43 -4.99
CA LEU A 196 2.85 -0.70 -3.63
C LEU A 196 1.43 -0.19 -3.41
N ARG A 197 0.53 -1.09 -3.02
CA ARG A 197 -0.84 -0.73 -2.61
C ARG A 197 -0.98 -0.96 -1.12
N ASN A 198 -1.13 0.12 -0.35
CA ASN A 198 -1.28 0.03 1.10
C ASN A 198 -2.73 -0.24 1.53
N GLY A 199 -2.88 -0.92 2.66
CA GLY A 199 -4.16 -1.32 3.23
C GLY A 199 -4.76 -0.31 4.19
N PHE A 200 -5.86 -0.74 4.82
CA PHE A 200 -6.34 -0.11 6.06
C PHE A 200 -5.56 -0.60 7.27
N GLU A 201 -5.08 -1.84 7.26
CA GLU A 201 -4.40 -2.48 8.37
C GLU A 201 -2.92 -2.08 8.42
N GLY A 202 -2.64 -0.89 8.98
CA GLY A 202 -1.30 -0.46 9.42
C GLY A 202 -0.15 -0.67 8.41
N GLU A 203 0.99 -1.12 8.93
CA GLU A 203 2.28 -1.30 8.22
C GLU A 203 2.27 -2.37 7.11
N ASN A 204 1.11 -2.99 6.84
CA ASN A 204 0.99 -4.03 5.83
C ASN A 204 0.42 -3.45 4.53
N PHE A 205 1.20 -3.64 3.46
CA PHE A 205 0.69 -3.46 2.10
C PHE A 205 -0.37 -4.55 1.82
N VAL A 206 -1.38 -4.26 0.99
CA VAL A 206 -2.31 -5.29 0.50
C VAL A 206 -1.71 -6.03 -0.68
N SER A 207 -1.01 -5.30 -1.55
CA SER A 207 -0.25 -5.92 -2.64
C SER A 207 1.01 -5.12 -2.95
N LYS A 208 2.08 -5.84 -3.28
CA LYS A 208 3.37 -5.32 -3.71
C LYS A 208 3.76 -6.05 -4.98
N HIS A 209 4.07 -5.30 -6.03
CA HIS A 209 4.55 -5.85 -7.29
C HIS A 209 5.92 -5.25 -7.60
N LYS A 210 6.88 -6.13 -7.90
CA LYS A 210 8.20 -5.78 -8.43
C LYS A 210 8.28 -6.35 -9.84
N LEU A 211 8.71 -5.53 -10.78
CA LEU A 211 8.94 -5.92 -12.17
C LEU A 211 10.32 -5.45 -12.56
N SER A 212 11.05 -6.26 -13.31
CA SER A 212 12.24 -5.82 -14.03
C SER A 212 12.27 -6.43 -15.41
N ALA A 213 12.70 -5.63 -16.38
CA ALA A 213 12.94 -6.07 -17.73
C ALA A 213 14.31 -5.57 -18.17
N PHE A 214 15.20 -6.46 -18.58
CA PHE A 214 16.54 -6.11 -19.08
C PHE A 214 16.74 -6.62 -20.50
N PHE A 215 17.47 -5.86 -21.29
CA PHE A 215 18.02 -6.22 -22.58
C PHE A 215 19.55 -6.15 -22.52
N PHE A 216 20.20 -7.20 -22.99
CA PHE A 216 21.65 -7.39 -22.96
C PHE A 216 22.20 -7.28 -24.38
N PHE A 217 23.05 -6.28 -24.63
CA PHE A 217 23.49 -5.94 -25.98
C PHE A 217 24.55 -6.89 -26.53
N ALA A 218 25.37 -7.50 -25.67
CA ALA A 218 26.38 -8.46 -26.12
C ALA A 218 25.75 -9.72 -26.75
N THR A 219 24.59 -10.14 -26.24
CA THR A 219 23.95 -11.40 -26.62
C THR A 219 22.64 -11.24 -27.37
N ASN A 220 22.09 -10.02 -27.43
CA ASN A 220 20.72 -9.75 -27.86
C ASN A 220 19.69 -10.57 -27.08
N GLY A 221 19.99 -10.84 -25.81
CA GLY A 221 19.12 -11.53 -24.88
C GLY A 221 18.27 -10.55 -24.07
N PHE A 222 17.16 -11.03 -23.51
CA PHE A 222 16.39 -10.30 -22.51
C PHE A 222 16.02 -11.20 -21.32
N ASP A 223 15.81 -10.54 -20.18
CA ASP A 223 15.38 -11.13 -18.90
C ASP A 223 14.20 -10.33 -18.34
N LEU A 224 13.09 -11.02 -18.08
CA LEU A 224 11.86 -10.46 -17.51
C LEU A 224 11.60 -11.15 -16.18
N ASP A 225 11.58 -10.36 -15.10
CA ASP A 225 11.30 -10.84 -13.76
C ASP A 225 10.08 -10.13 -13.17
N TYR A 226 9.22 -10.89 -12.50
CA TYR A 226 8.07 -10.39 -11.78
C TYR A 226 7.94 -11.08 -10.43
N PHE A 227 7.83 -10.28 -9.37
CA PHE A 227 7.48 -10.75 -8.03
C PHE A 227 6.26 -10.00 -7.49
N GLY A 228 5.16 -10.72 -7.33
CA GLY A 228 3.95 -10.26 -6.67
C GLY A 228 3.83 -10.81 -5.25
N GLU A 229 3.56 -9.97 -4.27
CA GLU A 229 3.24 -10.37 -2.90
C GLU A 229 1.88 -9.78 -2.49
N PHE A 230 0.97 -10.63 -2.04
CA PHE A 230 -0.38 -10.28 -1.61
C PHE A 230 -0.52 -10.61 -0.13
N ALA A 231 -0.83 -9.60 0.69
CA ALA A 231 -0.82 -9.78 2.13
C ALA A 231 -2.11 -10.39 2.67
N ASP A 232 -1.97 -11.11 3.78
CA ASP A 232 -3.05 -11.68 4.59
C ASP A 232 -4.10 -12.47 3.79
N VAL A 233 -3.65 -13.29 2.83
CA VAL A 233 -4.54 -14.17 2.06
C VAL A 233 -5.06 -15.31 2.95
N PHE A 234 -4.24 -15.79 3.88
CA PHE A 234 -4.62 -16.81 4.88
C PHE A 234 -4.12 -16.45 6.28
N LYS A 235 -4.76 -15.48 6.95
CA LYS A 235 -4.53 -15.11 8.38
C LYS A 235 -3.05 -15.15 8.79
N ASN A 236 -2.35 -14.04 8.55
CA ASN A 236 -0.91 -13.85 8.78
C ASN A 236 0.00 -14.61 7.80
N VAL A 237 -0.56 -15.10 6.69
CA VAL A 237 0.20 -15.68 5.57
C VAL A 237 -0.11 -14.91 4.29
N ASN A 238 0.95 -14.46 3.65
CA ASN A 238 0.93 -13.78 2.36
C ASN A 238 1.07 -14.80 1.22
N LEU A 239 0.48 -14.50 0.08
CA LEU A 239 0.69 -15.25 -1.17
C LEU A 239 1.73 -14.51 -2.01
N GLY A 240 2.83 -15.19 -2.34
CA GLY A 240 3.83 -14.76 -3.30
C GLY A 240 3.65 -15.44 -4.65
N ILE A 241 3.94 -14.74 -5.73
CA ILE A 241 4.07 -15.30 -7.08
C ILE A 241 5.35 -14.73 -7.67
N HIS A 242 6.34 -15.59 -7.90
CA HIS A 242 7.54 -15.25 -8.65
C HIS A 242 7.42 -15.83 -10.05
N SER A 243 7.72 -15.04 -11.07
CA SER A 243 7.85 -15.55 -12.43
C SER A 243 9.05 -14.92 -13.11
N ASN A 244 9.84 -15.74 -13.78
CA ASN A 244 11.00 -15.31 -14.54
C ASN A 244 10.93 -15.87 -15.96
N PHE A 245 11.29 -15.05 -16.94
CA PHE A 245 11.36 -15.44 -18.33
C PHE A 245 12.60 -14.86 -18.99
N THR A 246 13.44 -15.73 -19.56
CA THR A 246 14.61 -15.33 -20.32
C THR A 246 14.53 -15.82 -21.76
N SER A 247 14.99 -14.98 -22.68
CA SER A 247 15.08 -15.33 -24.10
C SER A 247 16.06 -16.48 -24.35
N PRO A 248 15.97 -17.19 -25.50
CA PRO A 248 16.96 -18.20 -25.89
C PRO A 248 18.40 -17.71 -26.01
N ASN A 249 18.58 -16.41 -26.20
CA ASN A 249 19.90 -15.77 -26.30
C ASN A 249 20.39 -15.20 -24.97
N TYR A 250 19.62 -15.31 -23.88
CA TYR A 250 20.11 -14.98 -22.54
C TYR A 250 21.22 -15.95 -22.15
N THR A 251 22.22 -15.45 -21.45
CA THR A 251 23.42 -16.22 -21.12
C THR A 251 23.73 -16.17 -19.64
N ILE A 252 24.35 -17.23 -19.16
CA ILE A 252 24.99 -17.29 -17.85
C ILE A 252 26.42 -17.80 -18.05
N ASN A 253 27.29 -17.56 -17.07
CA ASN A 253 28.60 -18.20 -17.03
C ASN A 253 28.51 -19.56 -16.33
N PHE A 254 29.10 -20.58 -16.92
CA PHE A 254 29.17 -21.94 -16.37
C PHE A 254 30.62 -22.44 -16.34
N PHE A 255 31.13 -22.68 -15.13
CA PHE A 255 32.52 -23.09 -14.87
C PHE A 255 32.65 -24.58 -14.48
N GLY A 256 31.57 -25.36 -14.62
CA GLY A 256 31.55 -26.79 -14.25
C GLY A 256 30.78 -27.11 -12.97
N TYR A 257 30.85 -28.38 -12.56
CA TYR A 257 30.03 -28.96 -11.48
C TYR A 257 30.71 -28.96 -10.11
N GLY A 258 31.96 -28.48 -10.01
CA GLY A 258 32.67 -28.43 -8.73
C GLY A 258 34.11 -27.93 -8.85
N ASN A 259 34.76 -27.78 -7.70
CA ASN A 259 36.09 -27.16 -7.54
C ASN A 259 37.25 -27.93 -8.21
N SER A 260 37.00 -29.15 -8.68
CA SER A 260 37.98 -29.96 -9.43
C SER A 260 37.80 -29.88 -10.94
N THR A 261 36.85 -29.07 -11.43
CA THR A 261 36.69 -28.86 -12.88
C THR A 261 37.86 -28.03 -13.38
N VAL A 262 38.56 -28.53 -14.39
CA VAL A 262 39.63 -27.77 -15.06
C VAL A 262 39.01 -26.56 -15.74
N ASP A 263 39.51 -25.37 -15.42
CA ASP A 263 39.13 -24.17 -16.14
C ASP A 263 39.82 -24.18 -17.51
N LEU A 264 39.02 -24.28 -18.56
CA LEU A 264 39.48 -24.35 -19.95
C LEU A 264 39.54 -22.97 -20.63
N SER A 265 39.12 -21.91 -19.91
CA SER A 265 39.20 -20.51 -20.34
C SER A 265 40.54 -19.84 -19.99
N VAL A 266 41.42 -20.52 -19.27
CA VAL A 266 42.76 -20.05 -18.94
C VAL A 266 43.79 -20.90 -19.66
N ASP A 267 44.80 -20.27 -20.27
CA ASP A 267 45.92 -21.00 -20.84
C ASP A 267 46.79 -21.60 -19.71
N PRO A 268 47.10 -22.91 -19.73
CA PRO A 268 47.96 -23.53 -18.71
C PRO A 268 49.42 -23.07 -18.76
N ASN A 269 49.85 -22.32 -19.78
CA ASN A 269 51.20 -21.78 -19.89
C ASN A 269 51.27 -20.34 -19.34
N PRO A 270 52.16 -20.05 -18.35
CA PRO A 270 52.31 -18.72 -17.82
C PRO A 270 52.94 -17.77 -18.87
N GLY A 271 52.13 -16.85 -19.41
CA GLY A 271 52.60 -15.79 -20.31
C GLY A 271 51.80 -15.60 -21.61
N GLU A 272 50.79 -16.44 -21.88
CA GLU A 272 49.88 -16.27 -23.03
C GLU A 272 48.54 -15.64 -22.60
N GLU A 273 47.85 -14.95 -23.53
CA GLU A 273 46.60 -14.24 -23.26
C GLU A 273 45.51 -15.21 -22.77
N GLU A 274 44.71 -14.80 -21.77
CA GLU A 274 43.52 -15.54 -21.34
C GLU A 274 42.67 -15.88 -22.56
N LYS A 275 42.23 -17.14 -22.66
CA LYS A 275 41.29 -17.55 -23.71
C LYS A 275 40.02 -16.71 -23.57
N ASP A 276 39.41 -16.45 -24.72
CA ASP A 276 38.17 -15.70 -24.86
C ASP A 276 37.19 -15.97 -23.69
N LEU A 277 36.88 -14.90 -22.93
CA LEU A 277 35.97 -14.96 -21.77
C LEU A 277 34.57 -15.50 -22.15
N ASP A 278 34.23 -15.47 -23.44
CA ASP A 278 33.01 -16.07 -23.97
C ASP A 278 33.01 -17.61 -23.90
N TYR A 279 34.15 -18.28 -23.65
CA TYR A 279 34.24 -19.73 -23.55
C TYR A 279 33.29 -20.32 -22.48
N ASN A 280 33.16 -19.64 -21.33
CA ASN A 280 32.30 -20.09 -20.24
C ASN A 280 30.84 -19.63 -20.40
N ARG A 281 30.52 -18.86 -21.46
CA ARG A 281 29.20 -18.30 -21.66
C ARG A 281 28.28 -19.35 -22.29
N VAL A 282 27.23 -19.73 -21.56
CA VAL A 282 26.22 -20.69 -22.03
C VAL A 282 24.85 -20.04 -22.17
N ARG A 283 24.14 -20.36 -23.25
CA ARG A 283 22.77 -19.90 -23.47
C ARG A 283 21.81 -20.65 -22.56
N LYS A 284 20.92 -19.92 -21.90
CA LYS A 284 19.90 -20.46 -21.02
C LYS A 284 18.58 -19.73 -21.23
N SER A 285 17.63 -20.41 -21.86
CA SER A 285 16.22 -20.01 -21.79
C SER A 285 15.58 -20.61 -20.54
N SER A 286 14.89 -19.79 -19.77
CA SER A 286 14.07 -20.23 -18.65
C SER A 286 12.69 -19.60 -18.73
N PHE A 287 11.69 -20.39 -18.37
CA PHE A 287 10.35 -19.94 -18.04
C PHE A 287 9.99 -20.60 -16.71
N LEU A 288 9.83 -19.79 -15.67
CA LEU A 288 9.58 -20.26 -14.31
C LEU A 288 8.40 -19.49 -13.73
N ILE A 289 7.52 -20.22 -13.04
CA ILE A 289 6.43 -19.66 -12.23
C ILE A 289 6.42 -20.41 -10.90
N SER A 290 6.76 -19.71 -9.83
CA SER A 290 6.84 -20.25 -8.48
C SER A 290 5.80 -19.57 -7.58
N PRO A 291 4.72 -20.27 -7.18
CA PRO A 291 3.86 -19.80 -6.11
C PRO A 291 4.55 -20.00 -4.75
N LEU A 292 4.43 -19.02 -3.86
CA LEU A 292 5.02 -19.05 -2.52
C LEU A 292 3.98 -18.71 -1.45
N LEU A 293 4.07 -19.38 -0.31
CA LEU A 293 3.46 -18.96 0.94
C LEU A 293 4.51 -18.27 1.79
N ILE A 294 4.24 -17.03 2.19
CA ILE A 294 5.17 -16.17 2.91
C ILE A 294 4.58 -15.86 4.28
N ARG A 295 5.27 -16.24 5.35
CA ARG A 295 4.93 -15.87 6.71
C ARG A 295 5.95 -14.87 7.23
N ILE A 296 5.45 -13.73 7.71
CA ILE A 296 6.26 -12.72 8.37
C ILE A 296 6.12 -12.96 9.88
N GLY A 297 7.23 -13.31 10.53
CA GLY A 297 7.30 -13.50 11.97
C GLY A 297 7.54 -12.18 12.70
N GLU A 298 7.64 -12.27 14.03
CA GLU A 298 8.04 -11.14 14.86
C GLU A 298 9.44 -10.65 14.45
N TYR A 299 9.71 -9.35 14.62
CA TYR A 299 10.95 -8.68 14.24
C TYR A 299 11.30 -8.75 12.73
N SER A 300 10.28 -8.80 11.88
CA SER A 300 10.42 -8.82 10.40
C SER A 300 11.16 -10.04 9.85
N SER A 301 11.24 -11.14 10.61
CA SER A 301 11.70 -12.42 10.09
C SER A 301 10.77 -12.89 8.95
N LYS A 302 11.33 -13.34 7.81
CA LYS A 302 10.56 -13.80 6.66
C LYS A 302 10.84 -15.28 6.39
N LEU A 303 9.81 -16.10 6.49
CA LEU A 303 9.83 -17.51 6.13
C LEU A 303 8.98 -17.70 4.87
N SER A 304 9.53 -18.32 3.84
CA SER A 304 8.81 -18.59 2.59
C SER A 304 8.95 -20.05 2.18
N PHE A 305 7.83 -20.66 1.80
CA PHE A 305 7.77 -22.00 1.23
C PHE A 305 7.16 -21.89 -0.16
N GLY A 306 7.80 -22.45 -1.18
CA GLY A 306 7.31 -22.40 -2.55
C GLY A 306 7.67 -23.65 -3.33
N VAL A 307 7.00 -23.83 -4.46
CA VAL A 307 7.34 -24.84 -5.46
C VAL A 307 8.10 -24.12 -6.56
N ASN A 308 9.26 -24.67 -6.94
CA ASN A 308 10.09 -24.18 -8.05
C ASN A 308 9.98 -25.11 -9.26
#